data_AF-A0A7D5TV81-F1
#
_entry.id   AF-A0A7D5TV81-F1
#
_cell.length_a   1.000
_cell.length_b   1.000
_cell.length_c   1.000
_cell.angle_alpha   90.00
_cell.angle_beta   90.00
_cell.angle_gamma   90.00
#
_symmetry.space_group_name_H-M   'P 1'
#
loop_
_entity.id
_entity.type
_entity.pdbx_description
1 polymer ?
#
loop_
_entity_poly.entity_id
_entity_poly.type
_entity_poly.pdbx_seq_one_letter_code
_entity_poly.pdbx_strand_id
1 'polypeptide(L)'
;MSQDTTSNASTPNSPETTESPGTPERGEHEDWQETVDAATRDAVLDRDEHRCQVCGRNGPGNGGLVNLEVHHIERDPDGMDQHDLENLTTLCRSCHSWVHQQTTEQEVPVELTEADAQVLLSHDREILAVLGELGPAMASEVADALTADLSVLAVRERLWTLMGLDNAVESRDRQIVDQDASSGEWGLSGQIANSSRGRIADDTQMLLRRAADERVRQALDREVDRETVADVFGIHSRTTWIKEKRARAYDFPLDAVTDAGGRPSTDAEETDEPGEASADTLDADGEQERLTSVTTAASDEDGEDSRGGPAPESESSTADVSGVSDGESVRGDLQQVLDALEDVEDALRGD
;
A
#
# COMPACT_ATOMS: atom_id res chain seq x y z
N MET A 1 15.80 -70.57 40.70
CA MET A 1 16.07 -70.91 42.11
C MET A 1 16.98 -69.81 42.67
N SER A 2 16.48 -69.11 43.70
CA SER A 2 17.15 -68.18 44.65
C SER A 2 17.85 -66.94 44.05
N GLN A 3 17.38 -65.69 44.17
CA GLN A 3 16.95 -64.83 45.30
C GLN A 3 17.99 -64.60 46.41
N ASP A 4 18.43 -63.34 46.52
CA ASP A 4 18.77 -62.51 47.71
C ASP A 4 19.19 -61.12 47.13
N THR A 5 18.52 -59.95 47.22
CA THR A 5 17.95 -59.13 48.32
C THR A 5 18.96 -58.91 49.46
N THR A 6 19.36 -57.74 49.97
CA THR A 6 18.85 -56.35 50.14
C THR A 6 20.08 -55.45 50.47
N SER A 7 20.12 -54.12 50.31
CA SER A 7 19.56 -53.13 51.24
C SER A 7 19.93 -51.69 50.85
N ASN A 8 18.95 -50.78 51.00
CA ASN A 8 19.01 -49.32 50.90
C ASN A 8 19.57 -48.66 52.18
N ALA A 9 20.21 -47.49 52.02
CA ALA A 9 20.26 -46.34 52.95
C ALA A 9 21.24 -45.29 52.37
N SER A 10 21.08 -43.98 52.37
CA SER A 10 20.03 -43.03 52.74
C SER A 10 20.44 -41.68 52.13
N THR A 11 19.50 -40.92 51.58
CA THR A 11 19.66 -39.47 51.31
C THR A 11 19.25 -38.69 52.56
N PRO A 12 19.77 -37.46 52.80
CA PRO A 12 18.83 -36.33 52.84
C PRO A 12 19.35 -34.96 52.33
N ASN A 13 18.40 -34.22 51.75
CA ASN A 13 18.12 -32.76 51.77
C ASN A 13 19.02 -31.72 51.06
N SER A 14 18.55 -31.29 49.87
CA SER A 14 17.80 -30.05 49.51
C SER A 14 18.12 -28.72 50.25
N PRO A 15 18.01 -27.53 49.60
CA PRO A 15 16.76 -26.97 49.00
C PRO A 15 16.95 -26.49 47.54
N GLU A 16 16.02 -26.69 46.60
CA GLU A 16 14.70 -26.06 46.41
C GLU A 16 14.75 -24.53 46.26
N THR A 17 14.68 -24.05 45.01
CA THR A 17 14.08 -22.77 44.61
C THR A 17 13.27 -23.00 43.34
N THR A 18 11.99 -22.68 43.47
CA THR A 18 10.86 -22.73 42.53
C THR A 18 10.94 -21.61 41.48
N GLU A 19 10.02 -21.66 40.49
CA GLU A 19 9.63 -20.60 39.51
C GLU A 19 10.40 -20.65 38.18
N SER A 20 9.83 -20.69 36.97
CA SER A 20 8.47 -20.52 36.43
C SER A 20 8.40 -21.19 35.03
N PRO A 21 7.22 -21.46 34.44
CA PRO A 21 7.13 -22.10 33.13
C PRO A 21 7.66 -21.15 32.06
N GLY A 22 8.66 -21.62 31.33
CA GLY A 22 9.34 -20.85 30.29
C GLY A 22 8.35 -20.27 29.29
N THR A 23 8.42 -18.95 29.16
CA THR A 23 7.96 -18.14 28.03
C THR A 23 8.21 -18.89 26.72
N PRO A 24 7.25 -18.96 25.78
CA PRO A 24 7.54 -19.55 24.48
C PRO A 24 8.68 -18.74 23.84
N GLU A 25 9.74 -19.45 23.48
CA GLU A 25 10.90 -18.87 22.82
C GLU A 25 10.41 -18.11 21.60
N ARG A 26 10.61 -16.78 21.66
CA ARG A 26 10.40 -15.85 20.58
C ARG A 26 11.30 -16.33 19.45
N GLY A 27 10.70 -16.90 18.40
CA GLY A 27 11.40 -17.32 17.21
C GLY A 27 12.40 -16.25 16.78
N GLU A 28 13.64 -16.67 16.70
CA GLU A 28 14.81 -15.87 16.36
C GLU A 28 14.57 -15.24 14.98
N HIS A 29 14.26 -13.95 14.95
CA HIS A 29 14.25 -13.11 13.74
C HIS A 29 15.71 -12.86 13.31
N GLU A 30 16.43 -13.92 12.99
CA GLU A 30 17.83 -13.86 12.57
C GLU A 30 17.92 -14.09 11.06
N ASP A 31 18.62 -13.16 10.40
CA ASP A 31 18.94 -13.10 8.96
C ASP A 31 17.97 -12.32 8.04
N TRP A 32 17.65 -11.08 8.43
CA TRP A 32 16.98 -10.10 7.55
C TRP A 32 17.97 -9.15 6.84
N GLN A 33 19.27 -9.27 7.15
CA GLN A 33 20.32 -8.50 6.50
C GLN A 33 21.06 -9.45 5.57
N GLU A 34 20.73 -9.38 4.28
CA GLU A 34 21.51 -10.09 3.27
C GLU A 34 23.00 -9.75 3.46
N THR A 35 23.87 -10.74 3.23
CA THR A 35 25.28 -10.80 3.69
C THR A 35 26.23 -9.82 2.99
N VAL A 36 25.75 -8.62 2.68
CA VAL A 36 26.49 -7.50 2.11
C VAL A 36 27.25 -6.78 3.23
N ASP A 37 28.53 -6.51 2.99
CA ASP A 37 29.36 -5.75 3.93
C ASP A 37 28.87 -4.31 4.08
N ALA A 38 29.26 -3.65 5.17
CA ALA A 38 28.76 -2.31 5.48
C ALA A 38 29.13 -1.25 4.44
N ALA A 39 30.33 -1.32 3.85
CA ALA A 39 30.77 -0.31 2.88
C ALA A 39 29.99 -0.43 1.57
N THR A 40 29.74 -1.65 1.10
CA THR A 40 28.90 -1.91 -0.07
C THR A 40 27.45 -1.51 0.19
N ARG A 41 26.91 -1.81 1.38
CA ARG A 41 25.57 -1.37 1.80
C ARG A 41 25.42 0.15 1.74
N ASP A 42 26.36 0.89 2.31
CA ASP A 42 26.33 2.36 2.32
C ASP A 42 26.42 2.92 0.89
N ALA A 43 27.25 2.34 0.04
CA ALA A 43 27.38 2.75 -1.37
C ALA A 43 26.09 2.55 -2.17
N VAL A 44 25.36 1.45 -1.94
CA VAL A 44 24.05 1.19 -2.57
C VAL A 44 23.00 2.18 -2.06
N LEU A 45 22.95 2.44 -0.75
CA LEU A 45 22.03 3.42 -0.17
C LEU A 45 22.28 4.83 -0.68
N ASP A 46 23.54 5.25 -0.81
CA ASP A 46 23.91 6.55 -1.33
C ASP A 46 23.55 6.69 -2.83
N ARG A 47 23.81 5.65 -3.64
CA ARG A 47 23.38 5.59 -5.05
C ARG A 47 21.88 5.76 -5.19
N ASP A 48 21.12 5.12 -4.29
CA ASP A 48 19.66 5.08 -4.30
C ASP A 48 19.03 6.25 -3.54
N GLU A 49 19.81 7.27 -3.17
CA GLU A 49 19.37 8.47 -2.45
C GLU A 49 18.60 8.16 -1.16
N HIS A 50 18.99 7.09 -0.47
CA HIS A 50 18.32 6.55 0.73
C HIS A 50 16.81 6.44 0.53
N ARG A 51 16.40 5.92 -0.63
CA ARG A 51 15.01 5.73 -1.02
C ARG A 51 14.78 4.29 -1.47
N CYS A 52 13.67 3.70 -1.03
CA CYS A 52 13.25 2.39 -1.50
C CYS A 52 12.99 2.45 -3.01
N GLN A 53 13.65 1.59 -3.78
CA GLN A 53 13.54 1.53 -5.24
C GLN A 53 12.21 0.91 -5.71
N VAL A 54 11.48 0.22 -4.83
CA VAL A 54 10.15 -0.34 -5.15
C VAL A 54 9.01 0.59 -4.75
N CYS A 55 8.97 1.14 -3.54
CA CYS A 55 7.83 1.96 -3.08
C CYS A 55 8.14 3.44 -2.92
N GLY A 56 9.38 3.86 -3.17
CA GLY A 56 9.77 5.26 -3.14
C GLY A 56 9.81 5.92 -1.76
N ARG A 57 9.55 5.19 -0.67
CA ARG A 57 9.63 5.74 0.69
C ARG A 57 11.08 6.06 1.06
N ASN A 58 11.28 7.20 1.69
CA ASN A 58 12.58 7.63 2.17
C ASN A 58 12.96 6.93 3.48
N GLY A 59 14.23 6.55 3.57
CA GLY A 59 14.85 6.15 4.81
C GLY A 59 15.45 7.34 5.57
N PRO A 60 16.08 7.07 6.73
CA PRO A 60 16.64 8.10 7.60
C PRO A 60 17.64 9.03 6.92
N GLY A 61 18.43 8.52 5.95
CA GLY A 61 19.41 9.32 5.22
C GLY A 61 18.81 10.37 4.27
N ASN A 62 17.51 10.30 3.97
CA ASN A 62 16.79 11.27 3.15
C ASN A 62 15.51 11.79 3.84
N GLY A 63 15.59 11.97 5.17
CA GLY A 63 14.55 12.59 5.98
C GLY A 63 13.27 11.77 6.18
N GLY A 64 13.27 10.48 5.79
CA GLY A 64 12.17 9.56 6.06
C GLY A 64 12.40 8.68 7.27
N LEU A 65 11.41 7.86 7.63
CA LEU A 65 11.42 7.02 8.85
C LEU A 65 11.53 5.53 8.55
N VAL A 66 11.60 5.14 7.27
CA VAL A 66 11.50 3.74 6.86
C VAL A 66 12.86 3.06 6.92
N ASN A 67 12.96 1.92 7.60
CA ASN A 67 14.18 1.12 7.57
C ASN A 67 14.39 0.52 6.17
N LEU A 68 15.58 0.78 5.63
CA LEU A 68 16.01 0.31 4.31
C LEU A 68 17.01 -0.85 4.47
N GLU A 69 16.90 -1.79 3.55
CA GLU A 69 17.68 -3.00 3.45
C GLU A 69 18.19 -3.11 2.01
N VAL A 70 19.35 -3.73 1.82
CA VAL A 70 19.91 -3.99 0.50
C VAL A 70 19.57 -5.42 0.11
N HIS A 71 19.02 -5.56 -1.09
CA HIS A 71 18.56 -6.81 -1.67
C HIS A 71 19.38 -7.15 -2.92
N HIS A 72 19.74 -8.41 -3.09
CA HIS A 72 20.32 -8.93 -4.32
C HIS A 72 19.23 -9.13 -5.38
N ILE A 73 19.38 -8.49 -6.54
CA ILE A 73 18.48 -8.63 -7.68
C ILE A 73 18.51 -10.08 -8.19
N GLU A 74 19.70 -10.64 -8.37
CA GLU A 74 19.92 -12.05 -8.66
C GLU A 74 20.86 -12.67 -7.60
N ARG A 75 20.50 -13.85 -7.07
CA ARG A 75 21.37 -14.53 -6.09
C ARG A 75 22.61 -15.17 -6.72
N ASP A 76 22.57 -15.57 -7.98
CA ASP A 76 23.71 -16.16 -8.69
C ASP A 76 23.79 -15.55 -10.09
N PRO A 77 24.23 -14.28 -10.20
CA PRO A 77 24.20 -13.56 -11.46
C PRO A 77 25.25 -14.10 -12.43
N ASP A 78 24.82 -14.39 -13.66
CA ASP A 78 25.74 -14.83 -14.71
C ASP A 78 26.57 -13.65 -15.24
N GLY A 79 27.87 -13.64 -14.93
CA GLY A 79 28.83 -12.71 -15.52
C GLY A 79 29.12 -11.44 -14.71
N MET A 80 28.66 -11.35 -13.47
CA MET A 80 29.05 -10.30 -12.51
C MET A 80 29.24 -10.87 -11.09
N ASP A 81 29.78 -10.06 -10.19
CA ASP A 81 29.92 -10.45 -8.79
C ASP A 81 28.55 -10.42 -8.08
N GLN A 82 28.30 -11.34 -7.16
CA GLN A 82 27.05 -11.39 -6.40
C GLN A 82 26.80 -10.08 -5.65
N HIS A 83 27.82 -9.43 -5.10
CA HIS A 83 27.72 -8.15 -4.40
C HIS A 83 28.07 -6.95 -5.30
N ASP A 84 28.08 -7.12 -6.62
CA ASP A 84 28.24 -6.00 -7.53
C ASP A 84 27.12 -4.97 -7.29
N LEU A 85 27.45 -3.69 -7.30
CA LEU A 85 26.47 -2.63 -7.10
C LEU A 85 25.32 -2.75 -8.11
N GLU A 86 25.60 -3.16 -9.34
CA GLU A 86 24.57 -3.35 -10.38
C GLU A 86 23.59 -4.48 -10.04
N ASN A 87 23.99 -5.45 -9.21
CA ASN A 87 23.16 -6.56 -8.74
C ASN A 87 22.48 -6.28 -7.38
N LEU A 88 22.64 -5.08 -6.82
CA LEU A 88 22.08 -4.71 -5.52
C LEU A 88 21.06 -3.58 -5.64
N THR A 89 19.98 -3.66 -4.86
CA THR A 89 18.90 -2.66 -4.84
C THR A 89 18.45 -2.33 -3.42
N THR A 90 18.10 -1.07 -3.17
CA THR A 90 17.61 -0.61 -1.87
C THR A 90 16.10 -0.83 -1.74
N LEU A 91 15.66 -1.61 -0.75
CA LEU A 91 14.26 -1.89 -0.47
C LEU A 91 13.90 -1.53 0.97
N CYS A 92 12.67 -1.11 1.23
CA CYS A 92 12.16 -1.12 2.60
C CYS A 92 11.82 -2.54 3.03
N ARG A 93 11.79 -2.82 4.33
CA ARG A 93 11.49 -4.16 4.87
C ARG A 93 10.23 -4.80 4.27
N SER A 94 9.16 -4.03 4.10
CA SER A 94 7.90 -4.54 3.51
C SER A 94 8.10 -4.95 2.05
N CYS A 95 8.78 -4.12 1.24
CA CYS A 95 9.08 -4.46 -0.15
C CYS A 95 10.09 -5.60 -0.26
N HIS A 96 11.09 -5.64 0.61
CA HIS A 96 12.09 -6.70 0.64
C HIS A 96 11.46 -8.05 0.95
N SER A 97 10.59 -8.11 1.97
CA SER A 97 9.81 -9.31 2.29
C SER A 97 8.90 -9.71 1.13
N TRP A 98 8.28 -8.76 0.44
CA TRP A 98 7.42 -9.04 -0.70
C TRP A 98 8.19 -9.59 -1.91
N VAL A 99 9.38 -9.06 -2.21
CA VAL A 99 10.21 -9.57 -3.31
C VAL A 99 10.59 -11.04 -3.09
N HIS A 100 10.92 -11.45 -1.86
CA HIS A 100 11.17 -12.87 -1.55
C HIS A 100 9.93 -13.76 -1.64
N GLN A 101 8.72 -13.18 -1.67
CA GLN A 101 7.46 -13.90 -1.86
C GLN A 101 7.03 -13.98 -3.33
N GLN A 102 7.68 -13.24 -4.24
CA GLN A 102 7.37 -13.30 -5.66
C GLN A 102 7.69 -14.67 -6.26
N THR A 103 6.93 -15.00 -7.31
CA THR A 103 7.11 -16.22 -8.08
C THR A 103 7.98 -15.91 -9.29
N THR A 104 9.14 -16.54 -9.44
CA THR A 104 10.02 -16.30 -10.59
C THR A 104 9.40 -16.83 -11.89
N GLU A 105 9.71 -16.22 -13.04
CA GLU A 105 9.23 -16.61 -14.39
C GLU A 105 9.38 -18.10 -14.73
N GLN A 106 10.31 -18.79 -14.08
CA GLN A 106 10.63 -20.20 -14.30
C GLN A 106 9.65 -21.16 -13.56
N GLU A 107 8.72 -20.63 -12.75
CA GLU A 107 7.72 -21.36 -11.97
C GLU A 107 6.29 -21.22 -12.54
N VAL A 108 6.09 -21.38 -13.85
CA VAL A 108 4.74 -21.43 -14.45
C VAL A 108 4.52 -22.83 -15.05
N PRO A 109 3.61 -23.62 -14.46
CA PRO A 109 2.17 -23.35 -14.60
C PRO A 109 1.55 -22.81 -13.31
N VAL A 110 0.59 -21.89 -13.47
CA VAL A 110 -0.37 -21.48 -12.43
C VAL A 110 -1.16 -22.72 -12.01
N GLU A 111 -0.64 -23.53 -11.10
CA GLU A 111 -1.38 -24.68 -10.59
C GLU A 111 -2.56 -24.16 -9.76
N LEU A 112 -3.75 -24.25 -10.35
CA LEU A 112 -5.02 -23.97 -9.69
C LEU A 112 -5.40 -25.17 -8.83
N THR A 113 -5.57 -24.93 -7.54
CA THR A 113 -6.03 -25.92 -6.58
C THR A 113 -7.54 -26.14 -6.70
N GLU A 114 -8.06 -27.19 -6.06
CA GLU A 114 -9.52 -27.39 -5.95
C GLU A 114 -10.21 -26.24 -5.19
N ALA A 115 -9.51 -25.61 -4.24
CA ALA A 115 -10.02 -24.44 -3.53
C ALA A 115 -10.17 -23.23 -4.47
N ASP A 116 -9.19 -22.99 -5.34
CA ASP A 116 -9.27 -21.93 -6.35
C ASP A 116 -10.44 -22.18 -7.32
N ALA A 117 -10.64 -23.44 -7.72
CA ALA A 117 -11.70 -23.81 -8.64
C ALA A 117 -13.12 -23.52 -8.11
N GLN A 118 -13.30 -23.41 -6.79
CA GLN A 118 -14.58 -23.05 -6.16
C GLN A 118 -14.87 -21.55 -6.23
N VAL A 119 -13.84 -20.70 -6.35
CA VAL A 119 -13.96 -19.24 -6.44
C VAL A 119 -13.94 -18.77 -7.91
N LEU A 120 -13.20 -19.49 -8.76
CA LEU A 120 -12.94 -19.09 -10.14
C LEU A 120 -14.00 -19.57 -11.13
N LEU A 121 -14.46 -18.63 -11.96
CA LEU A 121 -15.34 -18.83 -13.10
C LEU A 121 -14.58 -19.43 -14.30
N SER A 122 -15.32 -19.81 -15.35
CA SER A 122 -14.72 -20.28 -16.60
C SER A 122 -13.81 -19.21 -17.23
N HIS A 123 -14.29 -17.97 -17.27
CA HIS A 123 -13.56 -16.84 -17.86
C HIS A 123 -12.25 -16.52 -17.14
N ASP A 124 -12.12 -16.82 -15.85
CA ASP A 124 -10.87 -16.58 -15.12
C ASP A 124 -9.73 -17.45 -15.62
N ARG A 125 -10.06 -18.72 -15.94
CA ARG A 125 -9.08 -19.67 -16.49
C ARG A 125 -8.63 -19.25 -17.89
N GLU A 126 -9.55 -18.66 -18.64
CA GLU A 126 -9.28 -18.12 -19.95
C GLU A 126 -8.42 -16.85 -19.87
N ILE A 127 -8.72 -15.93 -18.96
CA ILE A 127 -7.89 -14.75 -18.68
C ILE A 127 -6.46 -15.17 -18.32
N LEU A 128 -6.28 -16.17 -17.47
CA LEU A 128 -4.96 -16.69 -17.12
C LEU A 128 -4.20 -17.26 -18.32
N ALA A 129 -4.90 -17.98 -19.22
CA ALA A 129 -4.31 -18.49 -20.45
C ALA A 129 -3.90 -17.34 -21.39
N VAL A 130 -4.78 -16.34 -21.58
CA VAL A 130 -4.51 -15.15 -22.39
C VAL A 130 -3.30 -14.37 -21.87
N LEU A 131 -3.20 -14.13 -20.56
CA LEU A 131 -2.05 -13.46 -19.94
C LEU A 131 -0.75 -14.29 -20.09
N GLY A 132 -0.85 -15.61 -19.99
CA GLY A 132 0.29 -16.49 -20.23
C GLY A 132 0.80 -16.44 -21.68
N GLU A 133 -0.09 -16.23 -22.65
CA GLU A 133 0.24 -16.16 -24.07
C GLU A 133 0.68 -14.77 -24.53
N LEU A 134 0.00 -13.71 -24.08
CA LEU A 134 0.29 -12.32 -24.45
C LEU A 134 1.46 -11.71 -23.67
N GLY A 135 1.64 -12.14 -22.41
CA GLY A 135 2.47 -11.41 -21.45
C GLY A 135 1.70 -10.26 -20.80
N PRO A 136 2.42 -9.29 -20.20
CA PRO A 136 1.82 -8.07 -19.65
C PRO A 136 0.98 -7.34 -20.71
N ALA A 137 -0.28 -7.05 -20.39
CA ALA A 137 -1.22 -6.44 -21.32
C ALA A 137 -2.24 -5.56 -20.60
N MET A 138 -2.79 -4.56 -21.29
CA MET A 138 -3.88 -3.75 -20.77
C MET A 138 -5.17 -4.57 -20.67
N ALA A 139 -6.06 -4.20 -19.73
CA ALA A 139 -7.33 -4.91 -19.54
C ALA A 139 -8.21 -4.93 -20.81
N SER A 140 -8.06 -3.94 -21.70
CA SER A 140 -8.71 -3.91 -23.01
C SER A 140 -8.17 -4.97 -23.96
N GLU A 141 -6.85 -5.16 -24.02
CA GLU A 141 -6.22 -6.16 -24.87
C GLU A 141 -6.55 -7.58 -24.40
N VAL A 142 -6.61 -7.77 -23.09
CA VAL A 142 -7.11 -9.02 -22.50
C VAL A 142 -8.56 -9.25 -22.93
N ALA A 143 -9.42 -8.23 -22.85
CA ALA A 143 -10.83 -8.35 -23.25
C ALA A 143 -10.98 -8.72 -24.73
N ASP A 144 -10.19 -8.11 -25.62
CA ASP A 144 -10.21 -8.37 -27.06
C ASP A 144 -9.73 -9.80 -27.41
N ALA A 145 -8.88 -10.39 -26.58
CA ALA A 145 -8.34 -11.73 -26.76
C ALA A 145 -9.23 -12.85 -26.19
N LEU A 146 -10.25 -12.52 -25.37
CA LEU A 146 -11.19 -13.51 -24.83
C LEU A 146 -12.15 -14.01 -25.91
N THR A 147 -12.51 -15.29 -25.84
CA THR A 147 -13.57 -15.88 -26.66
C THR A 147 -14.96 -15.40 -26.25
N ALA A 148 -15.12 -15.04 -24.97
CA ALA A 148 -16.35 -14.45 -24.45
C ALA A 148 -16.33 -12.93 -24.63
N ASP A 149 -17.44 -12.38 -25.13
CA ASP A 149 -17.65 -10.95 -25.25
C ASP A 149 -17.92 -10.33 -23.86
N LEU A 150 -16.85 -9.97 -23.17
CA LEU A 150 -16.86 -9.29 -21.87
C LEU A 150 -16.44 -7.83 -22.05
N SER A 151 -17.12 -6.95 -21.32
CA SER A 151 -16.69 -5.56 -21.26
C SER A 151 -15.34 -5.44 -20.53
N VAL A 152 -14.55 -4.42 -20.89
CA VAL A 152 -13.27 -4.11 -20.22
C VAL A 152 -13.45 -3.96 -18.70
N LEU A 153 -14.57 -3.39 -18.26
CA LEU A 153 -14.90 -3.28 -16.82
C LEU A 153 -15.09 -4.65 -16.18
N ALA A 154 -15.79 -5.58 -16.84
CA ALA A 154 -15.98 -6.93 -16.34
C ALA A 154 -14.64 -7.69 -16.26
N VAL A 155 -13.78 -7.54 -17.28
CA VAL A 155 -12.44 -8.12 -17.28
C VAL A 155 -11.59 -7.55 -16.14
N ARG A 156 -11.60 -6.22 -15.93
CA ARG A 156 -10.91 -5.57 -14.80
C ARG A 156 -11.39 -6.09 -13.44
N GLU A 157 -12.68 -6.32 -13.27
CA GLU A 157 -13.21 -6.93 -12.04
C GLU A 157 -12.75 -8.38 -11.83
N ARG A 158 -12.60 -9.15 -12.91
CA ARG A 158 -12.04 -10.50 -12.84
C ARG A 158 -10.55 -10.46 -12.51
N LEU A 159 -9.79 -9.55 -13.10
CA LEU A 159 -8.38 -9.33 -12.83
C LEU A 159 -8.12 -8.98 -11.36
N TRP A 160 -8.94 -8.13 -10.73
CA TRP A 160 -8.87 -7.92 -9.27
C TRP A 160 -9.15 -9.20 -8.47
N THR A 161 -10.10 -10.02 -8.93
CA THR A 161 -10.40 -11.29 -8.25
C THR A 161 -9.22 -12.26 -8.33
N LEU A 162 -8.53 -12.31 -9.48
CA LEU A 162 -7.34 -13.13 -9.68
C LEU A 162 -6.13 -12.61 -8.88
N MET A 163 -5.92 -11.29 -8.86
CA MET A 163 -4.81 -10.65 -8.16
C MET A 163 -4.90 -10.78 -6.64
N GLY A 164 -6.11 -10.78 -6.09
CA GLY A 164 -6.37 -10.96 -4.65
C GLY A 164 -6.84 -12.36 -4.26
N LEU A 165 -6.57 -13.37 -5.08
CA LEU A 165 -7.10 -14.72 -4.86
C LEU A 165 -6.54 -15.38 -3.59
N ASP A 166 -5.26 -15.19 -3.31
CA ASP A 166 -4.58 -15.61 -2.08
C ASP A 166 -5.19 -14.95 -0.82
N ASN A 167 -5.64 -13.69 -0.95
CA ASN A 167 -6.38 -13.01 0.11
C ASN A 167 -7.85 -13.45 0.23
N ALA A 168 -8.35 -14.27 -0.69
CA ALA A 168 -9.73 -14.78 -0.70
C ALA A 168 -9.82 -16.28 -0.41
N VAL A 169 -8.76 -17.04 -0.67
CA VAL A 169 -8.68 -18.50 -0.51
C VAL A 169 -7.62 -18.83 0.52
N GLU A 170 -8.05 -19.27 1.71
CA GLU A 170 -7.17 -19.51 2.87
C GLU A 170 -5.98 -20.45 2.58
N SER A 171 -6.16 -21.45 1.71
CA SER A 171 -5.10 -22.40 1.37
C SER A 171 -4.11 -21.89 0.33
N ARG A 172 -4.29 -20.68 -0.20
CA ARG A 172 -3.44 -20.10 -1.23
C ARG A 172 -2.59 -18.99 -0.63
N ASP A 173 -1.28 -19.21 -0.63
CA ASP A 173 -0.27 -18.34 -0.05
C ASP A 173 0.47 -17.49 -1.11
N ARG A 174 0.21 -17.74 -2.40
CA ARG A 174 0.90 -17.06 -3.51
C ARG A 174 -0.08 -16.44 -4.52
N GLN A 175 0.21 -15.19 -4.86
CA GLN A 175 -0.45 -14.42 -5.91
C GLN A 175 -0.19 -15.01 -7.30
N ILE A 176 -1.22 -15.01 -8.15
CA ILE A 176 -1.15 -15.56 -9.52
C ILE A 176 -1.10 -14.51 -10.62
N VAL A 177 -1.73 -13.36 -10.39
CA VAL A 177 -1.84 -12.24 -11.34
C VAL A 177 -1.44 -10.98 -10.61
N ASP A 178 -0.76 -10.08 -11.28
CA ASP A 178 -0.40 -8.78 -10.75
C ASP A 178 -0.68 -7.69 -11.78
N GLN A 179 -0.68 -6.44 -11.31
CA GLN A 179 -0.76 -5.25 -12.15
C GLN A 179 0.50 -4.42 -11.94
N ASP A 180 1.16 -4.07 -13.04
CA ASP A 180 2.28 -3.15 -13.04
C ASP A 180 1.81 -1.76 -12.61
N ALA A 181 2.50 -1.19 -11.65
CA ALA A 181 2.16 0.09 -11.03
C ALA A 181 2.52 1.29 -11.90
N SER A 182 3.39 1.12 -12.89
CA SER A 182 3.85 2.17 -13.79
C SER A 182 3.10 2.17 -15.11
N SER A 183 2.93 1.01 -15.75
CA SER A 183 2.20 0.89 -17.02
C SER A 183 0.70 0.65 -16.83
N GLY A 184 0.29 0.05 -15.71
CA GLY A 184 -1.09 -0.39 -15.48
C GLY A 184 -1.44 -1.71 -16.16
N GLU A 185 -0.49 -2.33 -16.85
CA GLU A 185 -0.62 -3.64 -17.50
C GLU A 185 -0.80 -4.76 -16.47
N TRP A 186 -1.53 -5.79 -16.87
CA TRP A 186 -1.80 -6.98 -16.09
C TRP A 186 -0.99 -8.14 -16.65
N GLY A 187 -0.47 -8.97 -15.77
CA GLY A 187 0.29 -10.15 -16.15
C GLY A 187 0.21 -11.23 -15.09
N LEU A 188 0.77 -12.40 -15.38
CA LEU A 188 1.08 -13.36 -14.33
C LEU A 188 2.07 -12.74 -13.35
N SER A 189 2.03 -13.14 -12.08
CA SER A 189 2.84 -12.50 -11.03
C SER A 189 4.34 -12.48 -11.34
N GLY A 190 4.87 -13.50 -12.02
CA GLY A 190 6.28 -13.52 -12.45
C GLY A 190 6.62 -12.62 -13.64
N GLN A 191 5.64 -12.11 -14.39
CA GLN A 191 5.84 -11.23 -15.56
C GLN A 191 5.86 -9.74 -15.19
N ILE A 192 5.52 -9.39 -13.95
CA ILE A 192 5.34 -8.00 -13.50
C ILE A 192 6.49 -7.62 -12.57
N ALA A 193 7.32 -6.68 -13.02
CA ALA A 193 8.46 -6.21 -12.22
C ALA A 193 8.04 -5.23 -11.12
N ASN A 194 7.12 -4.30 -11.41
CA ASN A 194 6.72 -3.25 -10.47
C ASN A 194 5.29 -3.45 -9.98
N SER A 195 5.10 -4.30 -8.97
CA SER A 195 3.75 -4.54 -8.46
C SER A 195 3.05 -3.30 -7.92
N SER A 196 1.76 -3.22 -8.23
CA SER A 196 0.83 -2.28 -7.65
C SER A 196 0.29 -2.72 -6.29
N ARG A 197 0.46 -4.00 -5.92
CA ARG A 197 0.06 -4.57 -4.63
C ARG A 197 0.98 -4.10 -3.50
N GLY A 198 0.41 -3.85 -2.33
CA GLY A 198 1.15 -3.35 -1.15
C GLY A 198 1.74 -1.94 -1.31
N ARG A 199 1.67 -1.34 -2.50
CA ARG A 199 2.22 -0.01 -2.79
C ARG A 199 1.26 1.09 -2.31
N ILE A 200 1.82 2.07 -1.60
CA ILE A 200 1.14 3.34 -1.33
C ILE A 200 1.18 4.16 -2.61
N ALA A 201 0.01 4.58 -3.10
CA ALA A 201 -0.07 5.42 -4.29
C ALA A 201 0.41 6.85 -3.98
N ASP A 202 1.20 7.42 -4.88
CA ASP A 202 1.63 8.83 -4.81
C ASP A 202 0.48 9.80 -5.12
N ASP A 203 -0.48 9.36 -5.92
CA ASP A 203 -1.69 10.12 -6.22
C ASP A 203 -2.66 10.11 -5.03
N THR A 204 -3.01 11.30 -4.54
CA THR A 204 -3.89 11.49 -3.38
C THR A 204 -5.25 10.82 -3.55
N GLN A 205 -5.85 10.84 -4.75
CA GLN A 205 -7.16 10.23 -4.97
C GLN A 205 -7.08 8.70 -4.93
N MET A 206 -6.06 8.11 -5.56
CA MET A 206 -5.78 6.68 -5.47
C MET A 206 -5.47 6.25 -4.04
N LEU A 207 -4.68 7.02 -3.30
CA LEU A 207 -4.37 6.76 -1.89
C LEU A 207 -5.65 6.69 -1.06
N LEU A 208 -6.49 7.73 -1.14
CA LEU A 208 -7.76 7.79 -0.40
C LEU A 208 -8.69 6.64 -0.79
N ARG A 209 -8.76 6.31 -2.08
CA ARG A 209 -9.57 5.20 -2.59
C ARG A 209 -9.09 3.86 -2.04
N ARG A 210 -7.79 3.55 -2.16
CA ARG A 210 -7.21 2.29 -1.66
C ARG A 210 -7.35 2.16 -0.15
N ALA A 211 -7.12 3.24 0.60
CA ALA A 211 -7.34 3.26 2.04
C ALA A 211 -8.81 3.02 2.42
N ALA A 212 -9.76 3.65 1.71
CA ALA A 212 -11.19 3.44 1.96
C ALA A 212 -11.64 2.01 1.65
N ASP A 213 -11.15 1.43 0.55
CA ASP A 213 -11.47 0.05 0.18
C ASP A 213 -10.93 -0.95 1.19
N GLU A 214 -9.70 -0.74 1.67
CA GLU A 214 -9.07 -1.58 2.67
C GLU A 214 -9.78 -1.53 4.02
N ARG A 215 -10.25 -0.35 4.45
CA ARG A 215 -11.09 -0.23 5.65
C ARG A 215 -12.42 -0.98 5.49
N VAL A 216 -13.02 -0.97 4.30
CA VAL A 216 -14.23 -1.75 3.99
C VAL A 216 -13.93 -3.25 4.11
N ARG A 217 -12.85 -3.75 3.50
CA ARG A 217 -12.44 -5.17 3.62
C ARG A 217 -12.24 -5.57 5.07
N GLN A 218 -11.47 -4.77 5.82
CA GLN A 218 -11.20 -5.00 7.24
C GLN A 218 -12.45 -5.03 8.12
N ALA A 219 -13.49 -4.25 7.79
CA ALA A 219 -14.77 -4.33 8.49
C ALA A 219 -15.52 -5.62 8.15
N LEU A 220 -15.54 -6.03 6.89
CA LEU A 220 -16.18 -7.26 6.43
C LEU A 220 -15.50 -8.51 6.98
N ASP A 221 -14.16 -8.52 7.06
CA ASP A 221 -13.39 -9.63 7.65
C ASP A 221 -13.62 -9.75 9.18
N ARG A 222 -14.09 -8.67 9.83
CA ARG A 222 -14.58 -8.69 11.22
C ARG A 222 -16.07 -9.04 11.33
N GLU A 223 -16.64 -9.59 10.25
CA GLU A 223 -18.04 -10.03 10.16
C GLU A 223 -19.07 -8.90 10.35
N VAL A 224 -18.68 -7.64 10.14
CA VAL A 224 -19.63 -6.52 10.09
C VAL A 224 -20.46 -6.65 8.81
N ASP A 225 -21.78 -6.53 8.93
CA ASP A 225 -22.67 -6.68 7.78
C ASP A 225 -22.50 -5.53 6.76
N ARG A 226 -22.80 -5.83 5.49
CA ARG A 226 -22.59 -4.90 4.38
C ARG A 226 -23.49 -3.66 4.45
N GLU A 227 -24.65 -3.71 5.11
CA GLU A 227 -25.52 -2.54 5.24
C GLU A 227 -24.91 -1.57 6.25
N THR A 228 -24.47 -2.06 7.41
CA THR A 228 -23.74 -1.26 8.39
C THR A 228 -22.47 -0.66 7.80
N VAL A 229 -21.68 -1.44 7.06
CA VAL A 229 -20.48 -0.90 6.37
C VAL A 229 -20.89 0.17 5.34
N ALA A 230 -21.97 -0.02 4.61
CA ALA A 230 -22.43 0.96 3.63
C ALA A 230 -22.81 2.29 4.29
N ASP A 231 -23.56 2.23 5.38
CA ASP A 231 -24.02 3.39 6.13
C ASP A 231 -22.86 4.18 6.74
N VAL A 232 -21.92 3.50 7.40
CA VAL A 232 -20.75 4.13 8.04
C VAL A 232 -19.85 4.84 7.03
N PHE A 233 -19.64 4.23 5.86
CA PHE A 233 -18.77 4.79 4.83
C PHE A 233 -19.50 5.74 3.86
N GLY A 234 -20.82 5.93 4.02
CA GLY A 234 -21.62 6.78 3.13
C GLY A 234 -21.64 6.27 1.69
N ILE A 235 -21.61 4.96 1.49
CA ILE A 235 -21.58 4.31 0.17
C ILE A 235 -22.82 3.44 -0.03
N HIS A 236 -23.12 3.09 -1.28
CA HIS A 236 -24.20 2.14 -1.54
C HIS A 236 -23.76 0.70 -1.22
N SER A 237 -24.59 -0.08 -0.53
CA SER A 237 -24.29 -1.48 -0.11
C SER A 237 -23.76 -2.38 -1.24
N ARG A 238 -24.36 -2.30 -2.44
CA ARG A 238 -23.91 -2.98 -3.66
C ARG A 238 -22.44 -2.72 -4.03
N THR A 239 -21.89 -1.55 -3.68
CA THR A 239 -20.49 -1.19 -3.99
C THR A 239 -19.49 -1.84 -3.04
N THR A 240 -19.92 -2.36 -1.88
CA THR A 240 -19.01 -3.02 -0.93
C THR A 240 -18.29 -4.22 -1.55
N TRP A 241 -18.95 -4.96 -2.45
CA TRP A 241 -18.36 -6.11 -3.15
C TRP A 241 -17.17 -5.71 -4.03
N ILE A 242 -17.30 -4.63 -4.81
CA ILE A 242 -16.22 -4.19 -5.69
C ILE A 242 -15.07 -3.56 -4.89
N LYS A 243 -15.38 -2.94 -3.76
CA LYS A 243 -14.38 -2.40 -2.82
C LYS A 243 -13.59 -3.52 -2.15
N GLU A 244 -14.26 -4.54 -1.66
CA GLU A 244 -13.63 -5.72 -1.08
C GLU A 244 -12.71 -6.43 -2.07
N LYS A 245 -13.18 -6.71 -3.29
CA LYS A 245 -12.33 -7.32 -4.35
C LYS A 245 -11.08 -6.48 -4.60
N ARG A 246 -11.25 -5.17 -4.76
CA ARG A 246 -10.14 -4.25 -5.03
C ARG A 246 -9.18 -4.15 -3.84
N ALA A 247 -9.70 -4.20 -2.62
CA ALA A 247 -8.89 -4.24 -1.41
C ALA A 247 -8.08 -5.53 -1.29
N ARG A 248 -8.70 -6.70 -1.51
CA ARG A 248 -7.97 -7.99 -1.53
C ARG A 248 -6.89 -8.01 -2.61
N ALA A 249 -7.16 -7.41 -3.77
CA ALA A 249 -6.21 -7.29 -4.87
C ALA A 249 -4.99 -6.42 -4.52
N TYR A 250 -5.22 -5.20 -4.04
CA TYR A 250 -4.12 -4.26 -3.78
C TYR A 250 -3.49 -4.41 -2.41
N ASP A 251 -4.15 -5.05 -1.45
CA ASP A 251 -3.64 -5.35 -0.10
C ASP A 251 -2.94 -4.14 0.53
N PHE A 252 -3.70 -3.04 0.66
CA PHE A 252 -3.12 -1.74 0.95
C PHE A 252 -2.63 -1.67 2.40
N PRO A 253 -1.37 -1.24 2.67
CA PRO A 253 -0.83 -1.19 4.02
C PRO A 253 -1.35 0.04 4.77
N LEU A 254 -2.54 -0.09 5.38
CA LEU A 254 -3.17 1.00 6.14
C LEU A 254 -2.31 1.50 7.30
N ASP A 255 -1.64 0.59 8.00
CA ASP A 255 -0.73 0.87 9.12
C ASP A 255 0.37 1.86 8.72
N ALA A 256 0.97 1.67 7.54
CA ALA A 256 2.00 2.54 7.01
C ALA A 256 1.52 3.97 6.70
N VAL A 257 0.21 4.19 6.58
CA VAL A 257 -0.39 5.52 6.35
C VAL A 257 -0.92 6.13 7.65
N THR A 258 -1.44 5.32 8.56
CA THR A 258 -2.00 5.81 9.83
C THR A 258 -0.92 6.18 10.86
N ASP A 259 0.22 5.49 10.86
CA ASP A 259 1.30 5.77 11.81
C ASP A 259 2.08 7.05 11.47
N ALA A 260 1.98 7.54 10.23
CA ALA A 260 2.56 8.81 9.79
C ALA A 260 1.74 10.05 10.24
N GLY A 261 0.53 9.85 10.78
CA GLY A 261 -0.42 10.91 11.11
C GLY A 261 -1.07 10.75 12.49
N GLY A 262 -0.31 10.22 13.46
CA GLY A 262 -0.80 10.02 14.82
C GLY A 262 -1.49 11.26 15.37
N ARG A 263 -2.77 11.11 15.70
CA ARG A 263 -3.52 12.04 16.56
C ARG A 263 -2.68 12.25 17.83
N PRO A 264 -2.42 13.50 18.29
CA PRO A 264 -1.76 13.70 19.57
C PRO A 264 -2.53 12.92 20.63
N SER A 265 -1.84 12.04 21.36
CA SER A 265 -2.45 11.39 22.52
C SER A 265 -2.82 12.49 23.51
N THR A 266 -4.10 12.79 23.60
CA THR A 266 -4.67 13.60 24.69
C THR A 266 -4.78 12.71 25.91
N ASP A 267 -3.63 12.28 26.44
CA ASP A 267 -3.52 11.60 27.72
C ASP A 267 -2.11 11.92 28.28
N ALA A 268 -1.90 13.19 28.57
CA ALA A 268 -0.96 13.60 29.60
C ALA A 268 -1.83 14.14 30.73
N GLU A 269 -2.14 13.27 31.69
CA GLU A 269 -2.79 13.64 32.93
C GLU A 269 -2.01 14.79 33.58
N GLU A 270 -2.71 15.91 33.78
CA GLU A 270 -2.30 17.00 34.65
C GLU A 270 -1.99 16.44 36.04
N THR A 271 -0.76 16.68 36.51
CA THR A 271 -0.49 16.72 37.95
C THR A 271 0.24 18.01 38.29
N ASP A 272 -0.43 18.78 39.14
CA ASP A 272 -0.06 20.05 39.77
C ASP A 272 1.34 20.07 40.42
N GLU A 273 2.07 21.18 40.28
CA GLU A 273 2.09 22.26 41.30
C GLU A 273 2.99 23.47 40.90
N PRO A 274 2.76 24.66 41.50
CA PRO A 274 3.26 25.95 41.02
C PRO A 274 4.58 26.38 41.68
N GLY A 275 5.45 27.04 40.92
CA GLY A 275 6.67 27.68 41.42
C GLY A 275 6.93 29.01 40.73
N GLU A 276 6.79 30.09 41.48
CA GLU A 276 6.85 31.48 41.03
C GLU A 276 8.25 31.96 40.57
N ALA A 277 8.19 32.86 39.57
CA ALA A 277 9.02 34.04 39.33
C ALA A 277 10.49 33.89 38.86
N SER A 278 10.73 34.33 37.62
CA SER A 278 11.29 35.68 37.40
C SER A 278 11.04 36.17 35.97
N ALA A 279 10.62 37.43 35.89
CA ALA A 279 10.23 38.14 34.69
C ALA A 279 11.44 38.59 33.86
N ASP A 280 11.30 38.54 32.54
CA ASP A 280 11.85 39.58 31.67
C ASP A 280 10.86 39.86 30.54
N THR A 281 10.27 41.04 30.63
CA THR A 281 9.39 41.68 29.64
C THR A 281 10.22 42.26 28.51
N LEU A 282 9.88 42.05 27.24
CA LEU A 282 9.92 43.10 26.21
C LEU A 282 8.91 42.80 25.08
N ASP A 283 7.89 43.64 25.09
CA ASP A 283 7.06 44.25 24.05
C ASP A 283 6.75 43.59 22.69
N ALA A 284 5.47 43.77 22.37
CA ALA A 284 4.73 43.42 21.18
C ALA A 284 5.02 44.33 19.97
N ASP A 285 4.90 43.73 18.78
CA ASP A 285 4.30 44.25 17.53
C ASP A 285 4.61 43.16 16.48
N GLY A 286 3.69 42.45 15.82
CA GLY A 286 2.37 42.84 15.36
C GLY A 286 2.45 43.23 13.89
N GLU A 287 2.72 42.32 12.96
CA GLU A 287 2.41 42.56 11.54
C GLU A 287 2.30 41.27 10.71
N GLN A 288 1.15 41.15 10.05
CA GLN A 288 0.73 40.06 9.17
C GLN A 288 1.27 40.33 7.77
N GLU A 289 2.08 39.43 7.20
CA GLU A 289 2.51 39.55 5.81
C GLU A 289 1.45 38.99 4.85
N ARG A 290 0.74 39.92 4.22
CA ARG A 290 -0.20 39.71 3.13
C ARG A 290 0.54 39.46 1.81
N LEU A 291 0.07 38.43 1.13
CA LEU A 291 0.31 38.08 -0.27
C LEU A 291 0.12 39.29 -1.20
N THR A 292 1.11 39.57 -2.05
CA THR A 292 0.97 40.48 -3.20
C THR A 292 1.10 39.73 -4.51
N SER A 293 0.04 39.87 -5.31
CA SER A 293 -0.11 39.52 -6.70
C SER A 293 0.81 40.33 -7.62
N VAL A 294 1.33 39.67 -8.67
CA VAL A 294 1.94 40.35 -9.83
C VAL A 294 1.27 39.83 -11.09
N THR A 295 0.69 40.76 -11.86
CA THR A 295 0.11 40.55 -13.18
C THR A 295 1.12 40.83 -14.29
N THR A 296 1.24 39.87 -15.21
CA THR A 296 1.42 39.97 -16.68
C THR A 296 2.22 41.11 -17.32
N ALA A 297 3.21 40.74 -18.14
CA ALA A 297 3.48 41.39 -19.42
C ALA A 297 4.03 40.36 -20.43
N ALA A 298 3.39 40.33 -21.60
CA ALA A 298 3.72 39.50 -22.75
C ALA A 298 4.87 40.11 -23.59
N SER A 299 5.57 39.27 -24.35
CA SER A 299 6.16 39.60 -25.67
C SER A 299 6.53 38.30 -26.38
N ASP A 300 6.05 38.19 -27.62
CA ASP A 300 6.17 37.11 -28.58
C ASP A 300 7.60 36.94 -29.17
N GLU A 301 7.93 35.72 -29.64
CA GLU A 301 8.21 35.37 -31.06
C GLU A 301 9.07 34.07 -31.21
N ASP A 302 8.46 33.11 -31.90
CA ASP A 302 8.96 32.13 -32.89
C ASP A 302 9.96 30.98 -32.60
N GLY A 303 9.55 29.77 -33.01
CA GLY A 303 10.44 28.65 -33.37
C GLY A 303 9.85 27.24 -33.25
N GLU A 304 9.32 26.71 -34.36
CA GLU A 304 8.85 25.32 -34.58
C GLU A 304 9.87 24.22 -34.23
N ASP A 305 9.45 23.08 -33.67
CA ASP A 305 9.28 21.78 -34.38
C ASP A 305 8.70 20.69 -33.46
N SER A 306 7.91 19.82 -34.06
CA SER A 306 7.09 18.75 -33.49
C SER A 306 7.89 17.54 -32.99
N ARG A 307 7.37 16.87 -31.95
CA ARG A 307 7.18 15.39 -31.89
C ARG A 307 6.40 15.01 -30.62
N GLY A 308 5.23 14.42 -30.83
CA GLY A 308 4.30 14.03 -29.78
C GLY A 308 4.68 12.74 -29.04
N GLY A 309 4.27 12.70 -27.78
CA GLY A 309 4.08 11.49 -26.97
C GLY A 309 2.67 11.52 -26.36
N PRO A 310 2.01 10.37 -26.15
CA PRO A 310 0.61 10.32 -25.73
C PRO A 310 0.44 10.68 -24.25
N ALA A 311 -0.65 11.40 -23.96
CA ALA A 311 -1.09 11.76 -22.62
C ALA A 311 -1.86 10.60 -21.96
N PRO A 312 -1.86 10.50 -20.62
CA PRO A 312 -2.63 9.48 -19.91
C PRO A 312 -4.13 9.79 -19.97
N GLU A 313 -4.90 8.77 -20.34
CA GLU A 313 -6.34 8.84 -20.55
C GLU A 313 -7.08 8.97 -19.20
N SER A 314 -7.82 10.08 -19.06
CA SER A 314 -8.75 10.33 -17.95
C SER A 314 -10.09 9.65 -18.25
N GLU A 315 -10.47 8.62 -17.48
CA GLU A 315 -11.79 8.01 -17.57
C GLU A 315 -12.84 8.85 -16.81
N SER A 316 -13.59 9.67 -17.55
CA SER A 316 -14.85 10.27 -17.13
C SER A 316 -16.00 9.32 -17.42
N SER A 317 -16.77 8.96 -16.39
CA SER A 317 -17.99 8.16 -16.53
C SER A 317 -19.12 9.02 -17.10
N THR A 318 -19.62 8.62 -18.28
CA THR A 318 -20.76 9.26 -18.94
C THR A 318 -22.07 8.95 -18.23
N ALA A 319 -22.67 9.98 -17.63
CA ALA A 319 -24.12 10.09 -17.51
C ALA A 319 -24.55 11.31 -18.34
N ASP A 320 -25.36 11.05 -19.36
CA ASP A 320 -26.03 12.05 -20.20
C ASP A 320 -26.78 13.08 -19.35
N VAL A 321 -26.26 14.31 -19.27
CA VAL A 321 -27.08 15.52 -19.16
C VAL A 321 -26.45 16.59 -20.06
N SER A 322 -27.11 16.81 -21.18
CA SER A 322 -26.88 17.92 -22.09
C SER A 322 -26.91 19.27 -21.38
N GLY A 323 -25.86 20.07 -21.54
CA GLY A 323 -25.81 21.48 -21.15
C GLY A 323 -24.38 22.05 -21.21
N VAL A 324 -23.98 22.61 -22.35
CA VAL A 324 -22.76 23.42 -22.46
C VAL A 324 -23.05 24.82 -21.90
N SER A 325 -22.06 25.36 -21.17
CA SER A 325 -21.90 26.74 -20.68
C SER A 325 -22.37 26.97 -19.23
N ASP A 326 -21.44 27.13 -18.29
CA ASP A 326 -21.02 28.45 -17.80
C ASP A 326 -20.13 28.30 -16.55
N GLY A 327 -18.86 28.72 -16.65
CA GLY A 327 -17.97 28.88 -15.48
C GLY A 327 -18.50 29.91 -14.46
N GLU A 328 -19.53 30.66 -14.85
CA GLU A 328 -20.29 31.57 -13.99
C GLU A 328 -21.24 30.80 -13.04
N SER A 329 -21.73 29.61 -13.43
CA SER A 329 -22.59 28.76 -12.58
C SER A 329 -21.83 28.20 -11.39
N VAL A 330 -20.62 27.67 -11.62
CA VAL A 330 -19.78 27.10 -10.54
C VAL A 330 -19.35 28.18 -9.55
N ARG A 331 -19.13 29.42 -10.03
CA ARG A 331 -18.79 30.55 -9.16
C ARG A 331 -19.99 31.02 -8.35
N GLY A 332 -21.20 30.95 -8.91
CA GLY A 332 -22.45 31.23 -8.20
C GLY A 332 -22.73 30.20 -7.10
N ASP A 333 -22.54 28.92 -7.41
CA ASP A 333 -22.73 27.82 -6.45
C ASP A 333 -21.71 27.92 -5.31
N LEU A 334 -20.45 28.26 -5.60
CA LEU A 334 -19.41 28.47 -4.58
C LEU A 334 -19.71 29.68 -3.70
N GLN A 335 -20.20 30.78 -4.28
CA GLN A 335 -20.57 31.97 -3.51
C GLN A 335 -21.75 31.66 -2.57
N GLN A 336 -22.73 30.88 -3.03
CA GLN A 336 -23.88 30.49 -2.22
C GLN A 336 -23.49 29.59 -1.03
N VAL A 337 -22.46 28.74 -1.19
CA VAL A 337 -21.91 27.94 -0.09
C VAL A 337 -21.14 28.81 0.91
N LEU A 338 -20.38 29.79 0.43
CA LEU A 338 -19.66 30.72 1.30
C LEU A 338 -20.61 31.58 2.14
N ASP A 339 -21.66 32.12 1.53
CA ASP A 339 -22.67 32.92 2.23
C ASP A 339 -23.40 32.07 3.30
N ALA A 340 -23.71 30.80 2.99
CA ALA A 340 -24.34 29.89 3.94
C ALA A 340 -23.43 29.51 5.13
N LEU A 341 -22.11 29.49 4.93
CA LEU A 341 -21.14 29.24 6.01
C LEU A 341 -20.95 30.47 6.90
N GLU A 342 -20.98 31.66 6.32
CA GLU A 342 -20.93 32.93 7.06
C GLU A 342 -22.18 33.10 7.95
N ASP A 343 -23.37 32.76 7.43
CA ASP A 343 -24.62 32.76 8.21
C ASP A 343 -24.57 31.79 9.42
N VAL A 344 -23.93 30.63 9.25
CA VAL A 344 -23.75 29.65 10.34
C VAL A 344 -22.74 30.15 11.37
N GLU A 345 -21.66 30.78 10.92
CA GLU A 345 -20.65 31.34 11.81
C GLU A 345 -21.20 32.51 12.64
N ASP A 346 -22.02 33.37 12.03
CA ASP A 346 -22.70 34.46 12.73
C ASP A 346 -23.75 33.95 13.72
N ALA A 347 -24.48 32.88 13.37
CA ALA A 347 -25.40 32.21 14.30
C ALA A 347 -24.67 31.59 15.51
N LEU A 348 -23.43 31.11 15.33
CA LEU A 348 -22.61 30.55 16.40
C LEU A 348 -21.91 31.61 17.26
N ARG A 349 -21.72 32.83 16.75
CA ARG A 349 -21.17 33.97 17.49
C ARG A 349 -22.24 34.80 18.22
N GLY A 350 -23.51 34.54 17.94
CA GLY A 350 -24.66 35.28 18.48
C GLY A 350 -25.34 34.67 19.71
N ASP A 351 -24.86 33.54 20.25
CA ASP A 351 -25.36 32.90 21.49
C ASP A 351 -24.41 33.09 22.69
#